data_AF-A0A9D5C553-F1
#
_entry.id   AF-A0A9D5C553-F1
#
_cell.length_a   1.000
_cell.length_b   1.000
_cell.length_c   1.000
_cell.angle_alpha   90.00
_cell.angle_beta   90.00
_cell.angle_gamma   90.00
#
_symmetry.space_group_name_H-M   'P 1'
#
loop_
_entity.id
_entity.type
_entity.pdbx_description
1 polymer ?
#
loop_
_entity_poly.entity_id
_entity_poly.type
_entity_poly.pdbx_seq_one_letter_code
_entity_poly.pdbx_strand_id
1 'polypeptide(L)'
;MASAAALRERQRTLLKLLCNLSHPRAMGGGPRTSPGGLNKWQYKRMHEKMAREKERRLLQQEKHLYFARLRSEIRAKVTGKETPPSDDASGTGPISSKDHIKALADRFMKAGAEDPWNKDDDPLSSPSPPPLSVRLLGRLIGRGRSI
;
A
#
# COMPACT_ATOMS: atom_id res chain seq x y z
N MET A 1 -5.38 -23.57 70.35
CA MET A 1 -6.58 -22.98 69.69
C MET A 1 -6.11 -22.20 68.46
N ALA A 2 -6.06 -22.82 67.28
CA ALA A 2 -5.57 -22.16 66.06
C ALA A 2 -6.60 -21.14 65.56
N SER A 3 -6.18 -19.89 65.37
CA SER A 3 -7.05 -18.75 65.02
C SER A 3 -7.69 -18.90 63.63
N ALA A 4 -8.99 -18.62 63.54
CA ALA A 4 -9.79 -18.69 62.30
C ALA A 4 -9.25 -17.79 61.17
N ALA A 5 -8.42 -16.79 61.48
CA ALA A 5 -7.76 -15.95 60.49
C ALA A 5 -6.71 -16.73 59.67
N ALA A 6 -5.93 -17.60 60.32
CA ALA A 6 -4.86 -18.37 59.66
C ALA A 6 -5.40 -19.40 58.65
N LEU A 7 -6.60 -19.95 58.91
CA LEU A 7 -7.26 -20.88 57.99
C LEU A 7 -7.75 -20.17 56.72
N ARG A 8 -8.25 -18.93 56.81
CA ARG A 8 -8.70 -18.15 55.64
C ARG A 8 -7.52 -17.73 54.76
N GLU A 9 -6.39 -17.37 55.36
CA GLU A 9 -5.14 -17.05 54.64
C GLU A 9 -4.68 -18.25 53.80
N ARG A 10 -4.68 -19.45 54.40
CA ARG A 10 -4.33 -20.71 53.74
C ARG A 10 -5.28 -21.09 52.61
N GLN A 11 -6.58 -20.86 52.78
CA GLN A 11 -7.55 -21.13 51.70
C GLN A 11 -7.33 -20.23 50.49
N ARG A 12 -6.97 -18.96 50.70
CA ARG A 12 -6.67 -18.02 49.61
C ARG A 12 -5.41 -18.39 48.84
N THR A 13 -4.38 -18.90 49.51
CA THR A 13 -3.14 -19.33 48.84
C THR A 13 -3.34 -20.63 48.06
N LEU A 14 -4.11 -21.58 48.60
CA LEU A 14 -4.43 -22.82 47.90
C LEU A 14 -5.31 -22.59 46.66
N LEU A 15 -6.31 -21.71 46.74
CA LEU A 15 -7.12 -21.33 45.57
C LEU A 15 -6.28 -20.69 44.46
N LYS A 16 -5.33 -19.81 44.81
CA LYS A 16 -4.40 -19.20 43.85
C LYS A 16 -3.50 -20.23 43.16
N LEU A 17 -3.04 -21.25 43.88
CA LEU A 17 -2.21 -22.32 43.31
C LEU A 17 -3.02 -23.23 42.38
N LEU A 18 -4.27 -23.55 42.74
CA LEU A 18 -5.17 -24.36 41.92
C LEU A 18 -5.56 -23.64 40.61
N CYS A 19 -5.75 -22.31 40.63
CA CYS A 19 -6.01 -21.52 39.42
C CYS A 19 -4.83 -21.53 38.42
N ASN A 20 -3.60 -21.69 38.89
CA ASN A 20 -2.40 -21.73 38.06
C ASN A 20 -2.07 -23.13 37.51
N LEU A 21 -2.68 -24.19 38.07
CA LEU A 21 -2.49 -25.59 37.63
C LEU A 21 -3.46 -26.01 36.54
N SER A 22 -4.56 -25.30 36.35
CA SER A 22 -5.44 -25.44 35.19
C SER A 22 -4.88 -24.71 33.98
N HIS A 23 -3.84 -25.28 33.36
CA HIS A 23 -3.46 -24.91 31.99
C HIS A 23 -4.49 -25.53 31.03
N PRO A 24 -5.41 -24.77 30.42
CA PRO A 24 -6.26 -25.33 29.38
C PRO A 24 -5.36 -25.75 28.22
N ARG A 25 -5.33 -27.05 27.93
CA ARG A 25 -4.69 -27.60 26.74
C ARG A 25 -5.34 -26.93 25.52
N ALA A 26 -4.64 -26.00 24.88
CA ALA A 26 -5.13 -25.25 23.74
C ALA A 26 -5.17 -26.14 22.50
N MET A 27 -6.19 -26.99 22.42
CA MET A 27 -6.58 -27.66 21.18
C MET A 27 -7.17 -26.59 20.26
N GLY A 28 -6.30 -25.95 19.45
CA GLY A 28 -6.65 -25.19 18.23
C GLY A 28 -7.98 -24.45 18.29
N GLY A 29 -8.10 -23.51 19.21
CA GLY A 29 -9.34 -22.79 19.45
C GLY A 29 -9.16 -21.99 20.72
N GLY A 30 -8.61 -20.79 20.57
CA GLY A 30 -8.59 -19.79 21.64
C GLY A 30 -9.98 -19.63 22.26
N PRO A 31 -10.10 -18.97 23.43
CA PRO A 31 -11.37 -18.85 24.15
C PRO A 31 -12.54 -18.65 23.18
N ARG A 32 -13.57 -19.51 23.28
CA ARG A 32 -14.73 -19.62 22.35
C ARG A 32 -15.63 -18.38 22.36
N THR A 33 -15.05 -17.24 22.70
CA THR A 33 -15.54 -15.88 22.61
C THR A 33 -15.20 -15.35 21.22
N SER A 34 -16.01 -14.44 20.71
CA SER A 34 -15.66 -13.71 19.49
C SER A 34 -14.26 -13.08 19.61
N PRO A 35 -13.55 -12.81 18.50
CA PRO A 35 -12.18 -12.30 18.54
C PRO A 35 -12.07 -11.11 19.50
N GLY A 36 -11.01 -11.10 20.31
CA GLY A 36 -10.80 -10.08 21.35
C GLY A 36 -11.58 -10.29 22.65
N GLY A 37 -12.18 -11.47 22.87
CA GLY A 37 -12.87 -11.76 24.14
C GLY A 37 -14.29 -11.19 24.22
N LEU A 38 -14.83 -10.68 23.10
CA LEU A 38 -16.18 -10.14 23.03
C LEU A 38 -17.23 -11.25 23.00
N ASN A 39 -18.42 -11.00 23.55
CA ASN A 39 -19.55 -11.91 23.41
C ASN A 39 -20.07 -11.90 21.95
N LYS A 40 -20.62 -13.01 21.47
CA LYS A 40 -21.19 -13.16 20.11
C LYS A 40 -22.21 -12.08 19.76
N TRP A 41 -23.09 -11.71 20.69
CA TRP A 41 -24.09 -10.65 20.44
C TRP A 41 -23.47 -9.27 20.33
N GLN A 42 -22.49 -8.98 21.20
CA GLN A 42 -21.72 -7.73 21.14
C GLN A 42 -20.97 -7.64 19.81
N TYR A 43 -20.34 -8.74 19.39
CA TYR A 43 -19.66 -8.82 18.11
C TYR A 43 -20.61 -8.64 16.92
N LYS A 44 -21.79 -9.29 16.95
CA LYS A 44 -22.83 -9.11 15.91
C LYS A 44 -23.28 -7.65 15.81
N ARG A 45 -23.60 -7.02 16.94
CA ARG A 45 -24.01 -5.60 17.00
C ARG A 45 -22.89 -4.67 16.52
N MET A 46 -21.64 -4.96 16.89
CA MET A 46 -20.48 -4.20 16.47
C MET A 46 -20.31 -4.25 14.94
N HIS A 47 -20.35 -5.44 14.34
CA HIS A 47 -20.25 -5.60 12.89
C HIS A 47 -21.39 -4.93 12.14
N GLU A 48 -22.62 -5.08 12.62
CA GLU A 48 -23.78 -4.42 12.05
C GLU A 48 -23.64 -2.88 12.11
N LYS A 49 -23.15 -2.35 13.23
CA LYS A 49 -22.85 -0.92 13.38
C LYS A 49 -21.76 -0.47 12.40
N MET A 50 -20.66 -1.22 12.30
CA MET A 50 -19.57 -0.91 11.37
C MET A 50 -20.02 -0.95 9.91
N ALA A 51 -20.89 -1.89 9.54
CA ALA A 51 -21.47 -1.95 8.19
C ALA A 51 -22.29 -0.68 7.88
N ARG A 52 -23.17 -0.28 8.79
CA ARG A 52 -23.94 0.98 8.68
C ARG A 52 -23.06 2.22 8.62
N GLU A 53 -21.99 2.26 9.42
CA GLU A 53 -21.04 3.38 9.38
C GLU A 53 -20.27 3.46 8.06
N LYS A 54 -19.88 2.33 7.48
CA LYS A 54 -19.24 2.28 6.15
C LYS A 54 -20.16 2.84 5.06
N GLU A 55 -21.42 2.42 5.05
CA GLU A 55 -22.43 2.93 4.11
C GLU A 55 -22.63 4.45 4.28
N ARG A 56 -22.78 4.93 5.52
CA ARG A 56 -22.92 6.37 5.80
C ARG A 56 -21.71 7.17 5.33
N ARG A 57 -20.49 6.66 5.52
CA ARG A 57 -19.26 7.31 5.04
C ARG A 57 -19.22 7.38 3.52
N LEU A 58 -19.64 6.33 2.83
CA LEU A 58 -19.74 6.31 1.36
C LEU A 58 -20.70 7.39 0.87
N LEU A 59 -21.91 7.45 1.43
CA LEU A 59 -22.90 8.49 1.08
C LEU A 59 -22.39 9.92 1.37
N GLN A 60 -21.63 10.11 2.45
CA GLN A 60 -21.03 11.41 2.78
C GLN A 60 -19.95 11.82 1.76
N GLN A 61 -19.13 10.88 1.30
CA GLN A 61 -18.13 11.13 0.25
C GLN A 61 -18.80 11.53 -1.07
N GLU A 62 -19.86 10.81 -1.46
CA GLU A 62 -20.65 11.14 -2.66
C GLU A 62 -21.29 12.52 -2.55
N LYS A 63 -21.90 12.83 -1.40
CA LYS A 63 -22.46 14.16 -1.11
C LYS A 63 -21.40 15.26 -1.21
N HIS A 64 -20.20 15.01 -0.70
CA HIS A 64 -19.10 15.96 -0.79
C HIS A 64 -18.66 16.21 -2.25
N LEU A 65 -18.52 15.14 -3.05
CA LEU A 65 -18.19 15.25 -4.47
C LEU A 65 -19.26 16.01 -5.25
N TYR A 66 -20.54 15.74 -4.98
CA TYR A 66 -21.65 16.45 -5.61
C TYR A 66 -21.57 17.96 -5.34
N PHE A 67 -21.41 18.37 -4.08
CA PHE A 67 -21.29 19.79 -3.76
C PHE A 67 -20.01 20.43 -4.30
N ALA A 68 -18.89 19.69 -4.34
CA ALA A 68 -17.66 20.19 -4.94
C ALA A 68 -17.86 20.49 -6.44
N ARG A 69 -18.52 19.59 -7.17
CA ARG A 69 -18.90 19.80 -8.58
C ARG A 69 -19.83 21.00 -8.74
N LEU A 70 -20.90 21.06 -7.95
CA LEU A 70 -21.85 22.17 -7.98
C LEU A 70 -21.17 23.52 -7.72
N ARG A 71 -20.28 23.59 -6.73
CA ARG A 71 -19.48 24.79 -6.45
C ARG A 71 -18.57 25.16 -7.61
N SER A 72 -17.96 24.20 -8.28
CA SER A 72 -17.13 24.44 -9.46
C SER A 72 -17.96 24.96 -10.63
N GLU A 73 -19.16 24.42 -10.86
CA GLU A 73 -20.07 24.92 -11.89
C GLU A 73 -20.51 26.36 -11.63
N ILE A 74 -20.83 26.70 -10.37
CA ILE A 74 -21.17 28.06 -9.97
C ILE A 74 -19.97 29.00 -10.23
N ARG A 75 -18.77 28.62 -9.77
CA ARG A 75 -17.55 29.41 -10.01
C ARG A 75 -17.30 29.64 -11.50
N ALA A 76 -17.40 28.61 -12.33
CA ALA A 76 -17.20 28.74 -13.77
C ALA A 76 -18.22 29.69 -14.41
N LYS A 77 -19.51 29.62 -14.00
CA LYS A 77 -20.56 30.53 -14.48
C LYS A 77 -20.35 31.98 -14.05
N VAL A 78 -19.80 32.21 -12.86
CA VAL A 78 -19.47 33.54 -12.32
C VAL A 78 -18.23 34.11 -13.01
N THR A 79 -17.12 33.36 -13.02
CA THR A 79 -15.85 33.79 -13.65
C THR A 79 -15.99 34.00 -15.16
N GLY A 80 -16.74 33.14 -15.86
CA GLY A 80 -16.98 33.30 -17.29
C GLY A 80 -17.81 34.54 -17.68
N LYS A 81 -18.41 35.23 -16.70
CA LYS A 81 -19.17 36.47 -16.93
C LYS A 81 -18.38 37.75 -16.62
N GLU A 82 -17.33 37.71 -15.79
CA GLU A 82 -16.83 38.93 -15.13
C GLU A 82 -15.33 39.22 -15.27
N THR A 83 -14.52 38.46 -16.02
CA THR A 83 -13.08 38.77 -16.04
C THR A 83 -12.46 38.71 -17.44
N PRO A 84 -12.17 39.86 -18.09
CA PRO A 84 -11.10 39.89 -19.07
C PRO A 84 -9.78 39.46 -18.38
N PRO A 85 -8.85 38.79 -19.09
CA PRO A 85 -7.59 38.38 -18.50
C PRO A 85 -6.85 39.62 -17.99
N SER A 86 -6.68 39.71 -16.67
CA SER A 86 -5.73 40.66 -16.07
C SER A 86 -4.38 39.95 -16.06
N ASP A 87 -3.45 40.47 -16.86
CA ASP A 87 -2.08 39.98 -17.04
C ASP A 87 -1.17 40.23 -15.80
N ASP A 88 -1.74 40.66 -14.67
CA ASP A 88 -0.99 41.07 -13.48
C ASP A 88 -1.15 40.09 -12.32
N ALA A 89 -0.72 38.84 -12.50
CA ALA A 89 -0.50 37.91 -11.39
C ALA A 89 0.99 37.63 -11.23
N SER A 90 1.73 38.63 -10.75
CA SER A 90 3.10 38.45 -10.29
C SER A 90 3.13 37.41 -9.15
N GLY A 91 3.55 36.18 -9.47
CA GLY A 91 4.44 35.40 -8.62
C GLY A 91 3.85 34.43 -7.58
N THR A 92 2.54 34.18 -7.53
CA THR A 92 2.00 33.17 -6.57
C THR A 92 0.94 32.25 -7.17
N GLY A 93 1.18 31.77 -8.40
CA GLY A 93 0.42 30.66 -8.97
C GLY A 93 0.96 29.30 -8.50
N PRO A 94 0.15 28.22 -8.55
CA PRO A 94 0.68 26.87 -8.36
C PRO A 94 1.79 26.62 -9.39
N ILE A 95 2.98 26.25 -8.91
CA ILE A 95 4.11 25.91 -9.76
C ILE A 95 3.72 24.78 -10.73
N SER A 96 4.06 24.92 -12.01
CA SER A 96 3.84 23.86 -12.99
C SER A 96 4.65 22.62 -12.60
N SER A 97 4.13 21.42 -12.87
CA SER A 97 4.83 20.17 -12.56
C SER A 97 6.23 20.13 -13.19
N LYS A 98 6.38 20.72 -14.39
CA LYS A 98 7.66 20.80 -15.10
C LYS A 98 8.64 21.73 -14.38
N ASP A 99 8.14 22.86 -13.87
CA ASP A 99 8.95 23.82 -13.11
C ASP A 99 9.35 23.25 -11.75
N HIS A 100 8.47 22.46 -11.13
CA HIS A 100 8.79 21.75 -9.90
C HIS A 100 9.90 20.71 -10.12
N ILE A 101 9.79 19.88 -11.16
CA ILE A 101 10.82 18.89 -11.50
C ILE A 101 12.15 19.58 -11.78
N LYS A 102 12.13 20.69 -12.53
CA LYS A 102 13.32 21.50 -12.79
C LYS A 102 13.94 22.04 -11.51
N ALA A 103 13.13 22.67 -10.64
CA ALA A 103 13.60 23.19 -9.36
C ALA A 103 14.15 22.11 -8.41
N LEU A 104 13.69 20.85 -8.54
CA LEU A 104 14.27 19.71 -7.83
C LEU A 104 15.60 19.30 -8.45
N ALA A 105 15.68 19.19 -9.77
CA ALA A 105 16.90 18.85 -10.50
C ALA A 105 18.03 19.86 -10.24
N ASP A 106 17.70 21.15 -10.22
CA ASP A 106 18.66 22.24 -9.97
C ASP A 106 19.32 22.14 -8.57
N ARG A 107 18.70 21.46 -7.60
CA ARG A 107 19.31 21.20 -6.27
C ARG A 107 20.46 20.21 -6.32
N PHE A 108 20.44 19.31 -7.31
CA PHE A 108 21.47 18.29 -7.49
C PHE A 108 22.59 18.75 -8.44
N MET A 109 22.36 19.80 -9.23
CA MET A 109 23.38 20.38 -10.10
C MET A 109 24.35 21.24 -9.27
N LYS A 110 25.60 20.77 -9.13
CA LYS A 110 26.67 21.50 -8.44
C LYS A 110 27.54 22.24 -9.47
N ALA A 111 27.86 23.50 -9.22
CA ALA A 111 28.72 24.28 -10.10
C ALA A 111 30.10 23.60 -10.28
N GLY A 112 30.45 23.29 -11.53
CA GLY A 112 31.70 22.60 -11.89
C GLY A 112 31.62 21.07 -11.92
N ALA A 113 30.45 20.46 -11.71
CA ALA A 113 30.25 19.04 -11.90
C ALA A 113 29.94 18.75 -13.38
N GLU A 114 30.80 17.98 -14.03
CA GLU A 114 30.56 17.43 -15.37
C GLU A 114 29.77 16.13 -15.22
N ASP A 115 28.66 16.00 -15.96
CA ASP A 115 27.78 14.81 -15.93
C ASP A 115 28.54 13.62 -16.56
N PRO A 116 28.89 12.58 -15.78
CA PRO A 116 29.64 11.44 -16.28
C PRO A 116 28.79 10.49 -17.14
N TRP A 117 27.53 10.83 -17.44
CA TRP A 117 26.69 10.08 -18.36
C TRP A 117 26.43 10.91 -19.63
N ASN A 118 27.48 11.07 -20.44
CA ASN A 118 27.37 11.75 -21.73
C ASN A 118 26.99 10.76 -22.83
N LYS A 119 26.62 11.30 -24.00
CA LYS A 119 26.26 10.50 -25.20
C LYS A 119 27.44 9.73 -25.80
N ASP A 120 28.64 9.92 -25.26
CA ASP A 120 29.86 9.28 -25.71
C ASP A 120 30.12 7.93 -25.02
N ASP A 121 29.35 7.62 -23.97
CA ASP A 121 29.43 6.35 -23.22
C ASP A 121 28.54 5.24 -23.82
N ASP A 122 28.24 5.30 -25.11
CA ASP A 122 27.60 4.20 -25.83
C ASP A 122 28.57 3.02 -25.95
N PRO A 123 28.13 1.77 -25.67
CA PRO A 123 29.01 0.61 -25.78
C PRO A 123 29.60 0.49 -27.19
N LEU A 124 30.93 0.48 -27.29
CA LEU A 124 31.63 0.21 -28.55
C LEU A 124 31.15 -1.13 -29.10
N SER A 125 30.48 -1.08 -30.26
CA SER A 125 29.88 -2.25 -30.92
C SER A 125 30.91 -3.39 -31.02
N SER A 126 30.60 -4.53 -30.40
CA SER A 126 31.46 -5.72 -30.45
C SER A 126 31.65 -6.15 -31.90
N PRO A 127 32.87 -6.53 -32.33
CA PRO A 127 33.08 -7.01 -33.69
C PRO A 127 32.18 -8.21 -33.97
N SER A 128 31.37 -8.11 -35.02
CA SER A 128 30.48 -9.16 -35.49
C SER A 128 31.26 -10.47 -35.69
N PRO A 129 30.79 -11.60 -35.13
CA PRO A 129 31.49 -12.87 -35.30
C PRO A 129 31.52 -13.28 -36.77
N PRO A 130 32.64 -13.87 -37.26
CA PRO A 130 32.76 -14.26 -38.66
C PRO A 130 31.71 -15.31 -39.03
N PRO A 131 31.21 -15.30 -40.29
CA PRO A 131 30.13 -16.19 -40.69
C PRO A 131 30.57 -17.66 -40.60
N LEU A 132 29.76 -18.46 -39.90
CA LEU A 132 29.95 -19.90 -39.80
C LEU A 132 29.89 -20.52 -41.22
N SER A 133 31.02 -21.08 -41.65
CA SER A 133 31.13 -21.84 -42.89
C SER A 133 30.22 -23.05 -42.84
N VAL A 134 29.21 -23.07 -43.71
CA VAL A 134 28.30 -24.19 -43.93
C VAL A 134 29.06 -25.32 -44.63
N ARG A 135 29.84 -26.09 -43.87
CA ARG A 135 30.52 -27.30 -44.36
C ARG A 135 30.47 -28.40 -43.33
N LEU A 136 29.27 -28.80 -42.89
CA LEU A 136 29.06 -30.15 -42.34
C LEU A 136 27.57 -30.56 -42.30
N LEU A 137 26.86 -30.47 -43.42
CA LEU A 137 25.61 -31.22 -43.60
C LEU A 137 25.73 -32.09 -44.85
N GLY A 138 26.39 -33.24 -44.69
CA GLY A 138 26.67 -34.12 -45.81
C GLY A 138 27.00 -35.54 -45.38
N ARG A 139 26.22 -36.12 -44.45
CA ARG A 139 26.27 -37.56 -44.18
C ARG A 139 25.09 -38.03 -43.32
N LEU A 140 23.90 -38.22 -43.91
CA LEU A 140 23.01 -39.34 -43.57
C LEU A 140 21.77 -39.39 -44.47
N ILE A 141 21.94 -39.66 -45.77
CA ILE A 141 20.85 -40.17 -46.60
C ILE A 141 21.40 -41.36 -47.37
N GLY A 142 20.93 -42.56 -47.00
CA GLY A 142 21.19 -43.76 -47.77
C GLY A 142 20.96 -45.05 -47.00
N ARG A 143 20.08 -45.89 -47.56
CA ARG A 143 19.77 -47.32 -47.27
C ARG A 143 18.74 -47.49 -46.14
N GLY A 144 17.49 -47.90 -46.37
CA GLY A 144 16.96 -48.83 -47.36
C GLY A 144 17.01 -50.26 -46.80
N ARG A 145 15.88 -50.79 -46.28
CA ARG A 145 15.63 -52.23 -46.15
C ARG A 145 14.16 -52.55 -45.79
N SER A 146 13.56 -53.42 -46.61
CA SER A 146 12.38 -54.28 -46.41
C SER A 146 12.42 -55.02 -45.06
N ILE A 147 11.35 -55.59 -44.48
CA ILE A 147 10.14 -56.30 -44.96
C ILE A 147 9.05 -56.03 -43.92
#